data_AF-A0A445A214-F1
#
_entry.id   AF-A0A445A214-F1
#
_cell.length_a   1.000
_cell.length_b   1.000
_cell.length_c   1.000
_cell.angle_alpha   90.00
_cell.angle_beta   90.00
_cell.angle_gamma   90.00
#
_symmetry.space_group_name_H-M   'P 1'
#
loop_
_entity.id
_entity.type
_entity.pdbx_description
1 polymer ?
#
loop_
_entity_poly.entity_id
_entity_poly.type
_entity_poly.pdbx_seq_one_letter_code
_entity_poly.pdbx_strand_id
1 'polypeptide(L)'
;MSMEFVCVSEAPPRKMFVEELKSVSMKMHTREQARDGEKQPKQPEERSVSKWDPTIDGYLKFLVDSMVVFDTLEKIIQHAFYPSYDEFRNTGLERCANLAKDLKWFKEEGHAIPEPSSPGLNYAKYLKELSESDEQAFICHFYNIYFAHSAGGRMIGKKVAEKLLNKKELEFYKWDGNLSQLLQNVRDKLNKVTEGWTEEEKNRCLAETEKTFKMSGEVLRLILSQS
;
A
#
# COMPACT_ATOMS: atom_id res chain seq x y z
N MET A 1 -15.45 60.17 -8.12
CA MET A 1 -15.24 59.26 -6.96
C MET A 1 -15.23 57.85 -7.52
N SER A 2 -14.05 57.36 -7.89
CA SER A 2 -13.85 56.07 -8.55
C SER A 2 -13.79 55.00 -7.46
N MET A 3 -14.77 54.09 -7.43
CA MET A 3 -14.69 52.90 -6.58
C MET A 3 -13.71 51.92 -7.23
N GLU A 4 -12.56 51.73 -6.60
CA GLU A 4 -11.67 50.62 -6.92
C GLU A 4 -12.32 49.32 -6.43
N PHE A 5 -12.64 48.44 -7.37
CA PHE A 5 -12.98 47.05 -7.08
C PHE A 5 -11.69 46.34 -6.67
N VAL A 6 -11.55 46.06 -5.37
CA VAL A 6 -10.51 45.17 -4.87
C VAL A 6 -10.92 43.75 -5.24
N CYS A 7 -10.26 43.17 -6.25
CA CYS A 7 -10.31 41.73 -6.49
C CYS A 7 -9.68 41.03 -5.29
N VAL A 8 -10.51 40.43 -4.43
CA VAL A 8 -10.07 39.45 -3.46
C VAL A 8 -9.60 38.24 -4.26
N SER A 9 -8.28 38.02 -4.33
CA SER A 9 -7.77 36.77 -4.88
C SER A 9 -8.20 35.64 -3.94
N GLU A 10 -9.08 34.76 -4.38
CA GLU A 10 -9.35 33.52 -3.68
C GLU A 10 -8.02 32.80 -3.46
N ALA A 11 -7.72 32.48 -2.20
CA ALA A 11 -6.56 31.64 -1.89
C ALA A 11 -6.71 30.34 -2.70
N PRO A 12 -5.63 29.80 -3.29
CA PRO A 12 -5.70 28.55 -4.03
C PRO A 12 -6.36 27.49 -3.14
N PRO A 13 -7.25 26.64 -3.69
CA PRO A 13 -7.95 25.64 -2.91
C PRO A 13 -6.95 24.84 -2.09
N ARG A 14 -7.20 24.71 -0.77
CA ARG A 14 -6.32 23.96 0.12
C ARG A 14 -6.10 22.58 -0.50
N LYS A 15 -4.83 22.23 -0.67
CA LYS A 15 -4.45 20.89 -1.14
C LYS A 15 -5.00 19.90 -0.13
N MET A 16 -5.73 18.89 -0.60
CA MET A 16 -6.25 17.85 0.28
C MET A 16 -5.08 17.01 0.80
N PHE A 17 -5.11 16.61 2.07
CA PHE A 17 -3.97 15.97 2.74
C PHE A 17 -3.50 14.69 2.02
N VAL A 18 -4.41 13.91 1.43
CA VAL A 18 -4.05 12.74 0.61
C VAL A 18 -3.12 13.09 -0.55
N GLU A 19 -3.24 14.26 -1.17
CA GLU A 19 -2.35 14.68 -2.26
C GLU A 19 -0.96 15.10 -1.74
N GLU A 20 -0.85 15.51 -0.48
CA GLU A 20 0.43 15.70 0.20
C GLU A 20 1.09 14.36 0.51
N LEU A 21 0.33 13.43 1.11
CA LEU A 21 0.80 12.08 1.40
C LEU A 21 1.27 11.36 0.13
N LYS A 22 0.47 11.40 -0.94
CA LYS A 22 0.86 10.92 -2.27
C LYS A 22 2.17 11.55 -2.75
N SER A 23 2.30 12.87 -2.61
CA SER A 23 3.51 13.57 -3.02
C SER A 23 4.75 13.07 -2.25
N VAL A 24 4.65 12.83 -0.94
CA VAL A 24 5.76 12.29 -0.14
C VAL A 24 6.07 10.85 -0.56
N SER A 25 5.05 10.00 -0.73
CA SER A 25 5.22 8.62 -1.21
C SER A 25 5.90 8.54 -2.57
N MET A 26 5.54 9.42 -3.52
CA MET A 26 6.16 9.42 -4.85
C MET A 26 7.66 9.70 -4.77
N LYS A 27 8.09 10.64 -3.93
CA LYS A 27 9.52 10.96 -3.73
C LYS A 27 10.33 9.81 -3.13
N MET A 28 9.67 8.89 -2.42
CA MET A 28 10.33 7.71 -1.84
C MET A 28 10.65 6.62 -2.87
N HIS A 29 10.04 6.65 -4.05
CA HIS A 29 10.36 5.70 -5.12
C HIS A 29 11.72 6.00 -5.76
N THR A 30 12.33 4.99 -6.38
CA THR A 30 13.47 5.23 -7.27
C THR A 30 13.01 5.72 -8.63
N ARG A 31 13.90 6.40 -9.36
CA ARG A 31 13.68 6.75 -10.77
C ARG A 31 13.46 5.55 -11.68
N GLU A 32 13.93 4.37 -11.28
CA GLU A 32 13.69 3.12 -12.03
C GLU A 32 12.28 2.56 -11.83
N GLN A 33 11.62 2.89 -10.71
CA GLN A 33 10.30 2.40 -10.36
C GLN A 33 9.19 3.39 -10.74
N ALA A 34 9.44 4.69 -10.63
CA ALA A 34 8.46 5.72 -10.95
C ALA A 34 9.12 6.96 -11.57
N ARG A 35 8.40 7.62 -12.49
CA ARG A 35 8.86 8.84 -13.18
C ARG A 35 9.26 9.95 -12.20
N ASP A 36 8.46 10.14 -11.17
CA ASP A 36 8.64 11.19 -10.16
C ASP A 36 9.42 10.70 -8.93
N GLY A 37 10.06 9.53 -9.02
CA GLY A 37 10.92 9.00 -7.96
C GLY A 37 12.19 9.83 -7.79
N GLU A 38 12.61 10.04 -6.54
CA GLU A 38 13.80 10.84 -6.23
C GLU A 38 14.93 10.00 -5.61
N LYS A 39 14.66 8.76 -5.20
CA LYS A 39 15.68 7.87 -4.61
C LYS A 39 16.55 7.17 -5.66
N GLN A 40 17.72 6.75 -5.23
CA GLN A 40 18.59 5.84 -5.97
C GLN A 40 18.36 4.40 -5.49
N PRO A 41 18.38 3.40 -6.38
CA PRO A 41 18.20 2.00 -6.00
C PRO A 41 19.39 1.52 -5.16
N LYS A 42 19.11 1.10 -3.94
CA LYS A 42 20.05 0.51 -2.98
C LYS A 42 19.82 -0.99 -2.81
N GLN A 43 18.57 -1.43 -2.95
CA GLN A 43 18.17 -2.82 -2.76
C GLN A 43 17.66 -3.47 -4.07
N PRO A 44 17.66 -4.81 -4.19
CA PRO A 44 17.24 -5.49 -5.42
C PRO A 44 15.81 -5.17 -5.86
N GLU A 45 14.87 -5.10 -4.91
CA GLU A 45 13.46 -4.75 -5.14
C GLU A 45 13.25 -3.29 -5.54
N GLU A 46 14.26 -2.43 -5.38
CA GLU A 46 14.19 -1.02 -5.75
C GLU A 46 14.57 -0.77 -7.21
N ARG A 47 15.08 -1.79 -7.91
CA ARG A 47 15.40 -1.75 -9.35
C ARG A 47 14.16 -1.96 -10.20
N SER A 48 14.23 -1.60 -11.49
CA SER A 48 13.17 -1.87 -12.45
C SER A 48 12.73 -3.33 -12.42
N VAL A 49 11.42 -3.58 -12.36
CA VAL A 49 10.82 -4.92 -12.33
C VAL A 49 11.25 -5.79 -13.52
N SER A 50 11.60 -5.17 -14.65
CA SER A 50 12.13 -5.87 -15.83
C SER A 50 13.45 -6.62 -15.56
N LYS A 51 14.25 -6.12 -14.62
CA LYS A 51 15.56 -6.68 -14.22
C LYS A 51 15.44 -7.76 -13.14
N TRP A 52 14.23 -8.00 -12.62
CA TRP A 52 14.03 -8.97 -11.56
C TRP A 52 14.11 -10.40 -12.10
N ASP A 53 14.64 -11.28 -11.26
CA ASP A 53 14.69 -12.73 -11.47
C ASP A 53 13.93 -13.44 -10.33
N PRO A 54 12.58 -13.44 -10.40
CA PRO A 54 11.74 -14.00 -9.34
C PRO A 54 11.72 -15.53 -9.39
N THR A 55 11.42 -16.16 -8.27
CA THR A 55 11.17 -17.61 -8.18
C THR A 55 9.76 -17.88 -7.69
N ILE A 56 9.21 -19.08 -7.96
CA ILE A 56 7.90 -19.47 -7.41
C ILE A 56 7.96 -19.47 -5.88
N ASP A 57 9.01 -20.03 -5.29
CA ASP A 57 9.19 -20.08 -3.83
C ASP A 57 9.25 -18.68 -3.21
N GLY A 58 10.04 -17.78 -3.80
CA GLY A 58 10.13 -16.38 -3.36
C GLY A 58 8.80 -15.65 -3.50
N TYR A 59 8.07 -15.89 -4.60
CA TYR A 59 6.77 -15.29 -4.81
C TYR A 59 5.70 -15.82 -3.84
N LEU A 60 5.73 -17.11 -3.49
CA LEU A 60 4.86 -17.70 -2.48
C LEU A 60 5.13 -17.12 -1.08
N LYS A 61 6.40 -16.94 -0.70
CA LYS A 61 6.76 -16.23 0.54
C LYS A 61 6.18 -14.81 0.55
N PHE A 62 6.32 -14.08 -0.56
CA PHE A 62 5.71 -12.74 -0.71
C PHE A 62 4.18 -12.76 -0.56
N LEU A 63 3.48 -13.71 -1.16
CA LEU A 63 2.01 -13.80 -1.08
C LEU A 63 1.55 -14.15 0.34
N VAL A 64 2.22 -15.07 1.02
CA VAL A 64 1.93 -15.44 2.41
C VAL A 64 2.19 -14.27 3.36
N ASP A 65 3.32 -13.59 3.24
CA ASP A 65 3.62 -12.43 4.10
C ASP A 65 2.68 -11.25 3.79
N SER A 66 2.31 -11.05 2.52
CA SER A 66 1.28 -10.08 2.14
C SER A 66 -0.08 -10.44 2.79
N MET A 67 -0.47 -11.72 2.79
CA MET A 67 -1.70 -12.18 3.46
C MET A 67 -1.68 -11.83 4.94
N VAL A 68 -0.55 -12.03 5.63
CA VAL A 68 -0.41 -11.67 7.05
C VAL A 68 -0.56 -10.16 7.28
N VAL A 69 -0.01 -9.33 6.40
CA VAL A 69 -0.13 -7.86 6.49
C VAL A 69 -1.56 -7.40 6.22
N PHE A 70 -2.19 -7.86 5.14
CA PHE A 70 -3.57 -7.48 4.83
C PHE A 70 -4.57 -8.00 5.86
N ASP A 71 -4.41 -9.23 6.36
CA ASP A 71 -5.25 -9.79 7.43
C ASP A 71 -5.13 -8.96 8.71
N THR A 72 -3.92 -8.48 9.02
CA THR A 72 -3.70 -7.59 10.15
C THR A 72 -4.40 -6.24 9.96
N LEU A 73 -4.28 -5.61 8.79
CA LEU A 73 -4.98 -4.36 8.49
C LEU A 73 -6.50 -4.53 8.59
N GLU A 74 -7.03 -5.58 7.95
CA GLU A 74 -8.47 -5.88 7.96
C GLU A 74 -8.97 -6.10 9.40
N LYS A 75 -8.24 -6.86 10.23
CA LYS A 75 -8.60 -7.06 11.65
C LYS A 75 -8.54 -5.79 12.48
N ILE A 76 -7.54 -4.93 12.28
CA ILE A 76 -7.42 -3.64 12.97
C ILE A 76 -8.61 -2.75 12.64
N ILE A 77 -8.95 -2.63 11.36
CA ILE A 77 -10.09 -1.84 10.89
C ILE A 77 -11.43 -2.42 11.41
N GLN A 78 -11.54 -3.74 11.54
CA GLN A 78 -12.72 -4.35 12.17
C GLN A 78 -12.78 -4.10 13.68
N HIS A 79 -11.64 -4.13 14.38
CA HIS A 79 -11.61 -3.84 15.82
C HIS A 79 -11.89 -2.36 16.12
N ALA A 80 -11.38 -1.46 15.27
CA ALA A 80 -11.59 -0.01 15.34
C ALA A 80 -11.22 0.63 16.70
N PHE A 81 -9.93 0.56 17.07
CA PHE A 81 -9.41 1.24 18.28
C PHE A 81 -9.67 2.75 18.28
N TYR A 82 -9.71 3.37 17.11
CA TYR A 82 -10.09 4.76 16.92
C TYR A 82 -11.39 4.85 16.10
N PRO A 83 -12.32 5.78 16.41
CA PRO A 83 -13.56 5.93 15.67
C PRO A 83 -13.38 6.17 14.17
N SER A 84 -12.28 6.80 13.76
CA SER A 84 -12.00 7.06 12.34
C SER A 84 -11.84 5.77 11.52
N TYR A 85 -11.44 4.65 12.16
CA TYR A 85 -11.20 3.40 11.47
C TYR A 85 -12.48 2.78 10.89
N ASP A 86 -13.63 3.11 11.46
CA ASP A 86 -14.94 2.68 10.95
C ASP A 86 -15.17 3.15 9.51
N GLU A 87 -14.62 4.30 9.12
CA GLU A 87 -14.72 4.83 7.76
C GLU A 87 -14.05 3.89 6.73
N PHE A 88 -13.06 3.11 7.15
CA PHE A 88 -12.28 2.24 6.26
C PHE A 88 -12.75 0.79 6.23
N ARG A 89 -13.90 0.47 6.84
CA ARG A 89 -14.53 -0.85 6.68
C ARG A 89 -15.16 -1.00 5.31
N ASN A 90 -15.07 -2.20 4.75
CA ASN A 90 -15.75 -2.61 3.51
C ASN A 90 -15.50 -1.64 2.35
N THR A 91 -14.24 -1.29 2.14
CA THR A 91 -13.81 -0.35 1.10
C THR A 91 -13.84 -0.97 -0.30
N GLY A 92 -13.85 -2.30 -0.38
CA GLY A 92 -13.63 -3.05 -1.62
C GLY A 92 -12.15 -3.21 -1.96
N LEU A 93 -11.24 -2.66 -1.14
CA LEU A 93 -9.80 -2.81 -1.32
C LEU A 93 -9.20 -3.98 -0.54
N GLU A 94 -9.96 -4.58 0.40
CA GLU A 94 -9.58 -5.76 1.19
C GLU A 94 -9.05 -6.88 0.29
N ARG A 95 -8.00 -7.59 0.72
CA ARG A 95 -7.24 -8.52 -0.15
C ARG A 95 -7.21 -9.95 0.35
N CYS A 96 -7.58 -10.22 1.60
CA CYS A 96 -7.46 -11.55 2.20
C CYS A 96 -8.22 -12.63 1.42
N ALA A 97 -9.46 -12.34 1.00
CA ALA A 97 -10.25 -13.29 0.23
C ALA A 97 -9.62 -13.62 -1.13
N ASN A 98 -8.99 -12.65 -1.79
CA ASN A 98 -8.29 -12.84 -3.06
C ASN A 98 -7.03 -13.68 -2.86
N LEU A 99 -6.20 -13.34 -1.89
CA LEU A 99 -4.96 -14.07 -1.57
C LEU A 99 -5.25 -15.53 -1.18
N ALA A 100 -6.31 -15.78 -0.42
CA ALA A 100 -6.71 -17.14 -0.07
C ALA A 100 -7.06 -18.00 -1.31
N LYS A 101 -7.71 -17.42 -2.33
CA LYS A 101 -8.00 -18.11 -3.60
C LYS A 101 -6.70 -18.44 -4.35
N ASP A 102 -5.77 -17.49 -4.41
CA ASP A 102 -4.50 -17.67 -5.11
C ASP A 102 -3.61 -18.72 -4.44
N LEU A 103 -3.47 -18.67 -3.11
CA LEU A 103 -2.70 -19.65 -2.35
C LEU A 103 -3.32 -21.05 -2.46
N LYS A 104 -4.65 -21.15 -2.48
CA LYS A 104 -5.35 -22.41 -2.76
C LYS A 104 -5.01 -22.92 -4.17
N TRP A 105 -5.05 -22.07 -5.18
CA TRP A 105 -4.68 -22.44 -6.54
C TRP A 105 -3.23 -22.93 -6.63
N PHE A 106 -2.26 -22.25 -6.03
CA PHE A 106 -0.87 -22.72 -5.99
C PHE A 106 -0.73 -24.10 -5.33
N LYS A 107 -1.49 -24.37 -4.28
CA LYS A 107 -1.53 -25.69 -3.64
C LYS A 107 -2.09 -26.77 -4.58
N GLU A 108 -3.12 -26.44 -5.35
CA GLU A 108 -3.72 -27.34 -6.36
C GLU A 108 -2.76 -27.63 -7.53
N GLU A 109 -1.90 -26.67 -7.89
CA GLU A 109 -0.80 -26.85 -8.85
C GLU A 109 0.39 -27.66 -8.28
N GLY A 110 0.32 -28.08 -7.01
CA GLY A 110 1.33 -28.93 -6.38
C GLY A 110 2.45 -28.19 -5.66
N HIS A 111 2.34 -26.87 -5.47
CA HIS A 111 3.32 -26.12 -4.68
C HIS A 111 3.07 -26.23 -3.17
N ALA A 112 4.14 -26.31 -2.40
CA ALA A 112 4.07 -26.17 -0.95
C ALA A 112 3.87 -24.70 -0.58
N ILE A 113 2.86 -24.42 0.25
CA ILE A 113 2.64 -23.07 0.78
C ILE A 113 3.56 -22.89 2.00
N PRO A 114 4.47 -21.91 2.00
CA PRO A 114 5.39 -21.71 3.11
C PRO A 114 4.66 -21.14 4.33
N GLU A 115 5.26 -21.30 5.50
CA GLU A 115 4.86 -20.56 6.69
C GLU A 115 5.22 -19.07 6.55
N PRO A 116 4.50 -18.16 7.23
CA PRO A 116 4.85 -16.75 7.27
C PRO A 116 6.30 -16.50 7.71
N SER A 117 6.97 -15.59 7.02
CA SER A 117 8.35 -15.25 7.28
C SER A 117 8.50 -13.97 8.11
N SER A 118 9.73 -13.65 8.50
CA SER A 118 9.98 -12.54 9.43
C SER A 118 9.56 -11.16 8.90
N PRO A 119 9.68 -10.79 7.61
CA PRO A 119 9.20 -9.49 7.13
C PRO A 119 7.70 -9.28 7.38
N GLY A 120 6.85 -10.23 7.00
CA GLY A 120 5.40 -10.16 7.20
C GLY A 120 5.01 -10.16 8.67
N LEU A 121 5.63 -11.04 9.49
CA LEU A 121 5.36 -11.13 10.93
C LEU A 121 5.77 -9.85 11.67
N ASN A 122 6.95 -9.30 11.36
CA ASN A 122 7.43 -8.07 11.96
C ASN A 122 6.56 -6.88 11.57
N TYR A 123 6.10 -6.84 10.31
CA TYR A 123 5.23 -5.77 9.84
C TYR A 123 3.84 -5.85 10.47
N ALA A 124 3.24 -7.04 10.52
CA ALA A 124 1.98 -7.24 11.24
C ALA A 124 2.07 -6.84 12.71
N LYS A 125 3.15 -7.24 13.41
CA LYS A 125 3.37 -6.83 14.80
C LYS A 125 3.41 -5.30 14.93
N TYR A 126 4.19 -4.64 14.06
CA TYR A 126 4.34 -3.19 14.09
C TYR A 126 3.02 -2.45 13.82
N LEU A 127 2.22 -2.92 12.85
CA LEU A 127 0.93 -2.33 12.54
C LEU A 127 -0.06 -2.43 13.71
N LYS A 128 -0.06 -3.56 14.44
CA LYS A 128 -0.90 -3.72 15.64
C LYS A 128 -0.52 -2.71 16.72
N GLU A 129 0.78 -2.62 17.03
CA GLU A 129 1.30 -1.66 18.01
C GLU A 129 0.96 -0.22 17.64
N LEU A 130 1.14 0.17 16.37
CA LEU A 130 0.76 1.51 15.90
C LEU A 130 -0.75 1.75 15.98
N SER A 131 -1.58 0.79 15.62
CA SER A 131 -3.04 0.98 15.59
C SER A 131 -3.69 1.26 16.94
N GLU A 132 -2.98 0.97 18.03
CA GLU A 132 -3.43 1.23 19.40
C GLU A 132 -2.85 2.53 19.98
N SER A 133 -1.73 3.01 19.43
CA SER A 133 -0.90 4.05 20.06
C SER A 133 -0.71 5.30 19.22
N ASP A 134 -0.87 5.23 17.89
CA ASP A 134 -0.56 6.29 16.95
C ASP A 134 -1.43 6.18 15.69
N GLU A 135 -2.61 6.81 15.75
CA GLU A 135 -3.60 6.81 14.68
C GLU A 135 -3.03 7.38 13.37
N GLN A 136 -2.30 8.49 13.46
CA GLN A 136 -1.76 9.20 12.31
C GLN A 136 -0.72 8.35 11.56
N ALA A 137 0.20 7.71 12.29
CA ALA A 137 1.18 6.80 11.71
C ALA A 137 0.49 5.58 11.08
N PHE A 138 -0.49 4.97 11.76
CA PHE A 138 -1.23 3.84 11.20
C PHE A 138 -1.93 4.19 9.88
N ILE A 139 -2.59 5.36 9.80
CA ILE A 139 -3.25 5.82 8.57
C ILE A 139 -2.26 6.00 7.41
N CYS A 140 -1.03 6.44 7.69
CA CYS A 140 0.03 6.48 6.68
C CYS A 140 0.33 5.11 6.07
N HIS A 141 0.44 4.08 6.93
CA HIS A 141 0.65 2.70 6.51
C HIS A 141 -0.54 2.16 5.73
N PHE A 142 -1.76 2.35 6.25
CA PHE A 142 -2.99 1.93 5.57
C PHE A 142 -3.05 2.47 4.14
N TYR A 143 -2.84 3.80 3.98
CA TYR A 143 -2.83 4.43 2.67
C TYR A 143 -1.75 3.82 1.77
N ASN A 144 -0.50 3.81 2.21
CA ASN A 144 0.60 3.39 1.35
C ASN A 144 0.50 1.91 0.95
N ILE A 145 0.08 1.01 1.84
CA ILE A 145 -0.05 -0.42 1.54
C ILE A 145 -1.12 -0.66 0.46
N TYR A 146 -2.34 -0.14 0.65
CA TYR A 146 -3.44 -0.34 -0.31
C TYR A 146 -3.18 0.37 -1.65
N PHE A 147 -2.72 1.62 -1.60
CA PHE A 147 -2.48 2.39 -2.82
C PHE A 147 -1.27 1.88 -3.61
N ALA A 148 -0.19 1.44 -2.94
CA ALA A 148 0.94 0.82 -3.63
C ALA A 148 0.54 -0.46 -4.36
N HIS A 149 -0.25 -1.33 -3.71
CA HIS A 149 -0.75 -2.56 -4.32
C HIS A 149 -1.61 -2.29 -5.57
N SER A 150 -2.53 -1.34 -5.47
CA SER A 150 -3.43 -0.96 -6.57
C SER A 150 -2.75 -0.26 -7.75
N ALA A 151 -1.52 0.24 -7.56
CA ALA A 151 -0.72 0.92 -8.58
C ALA A 151 0.47 0.05 -9.02
N GLY A 152 1.62 0.19 -8.36
CA GLY A 152 2.85 -0.55 -8.68
C GLY A 152 2.70 -2.06 -8.52
N GLY A 153 1.93 -2.51 -7.52
CA GLY A 153 1.67 -3.92 -7.26
C GLY A 153 1.06 -4.66 -8.45
N ARG A 154 0.13 -4.03 -9.19
CA ARG A 154 -0.47 -4.60 -10.41
C ARG A 154 0.57 -4.82 -11.51
N MET A 155 1.48 -3.86 -11.71
CA MET A 155 2.57 -3.99 -12.68
C MET A 155 3.52 -5.13 -12.28
N ILE A 156 3.86 -5.22 -11.00
CA ILE A 156 4.69 -6.30 -10.44
C ILE A 156 4.03 -7.65 -10.68
N GLY A 157 2.76 -7.80 -10.30
CA GLY A 157 1.98 -9.03 -10.50
C GLY A 157 1.96 -9.49 -11.95
N LYS A 158 1.71 -8.56 -12.88
CA LYS A 158 1.75 -8.84 -14.32
C LYS A 158 3.13 -9.35 -14.76
N LYS A 159 4.21 -8.68 -14.35
CA LYS A 159 5.58 -9.04 -14.75
C LYS A 159 6.06 -10.36 -14.15
N VAL A 160 5.70 -10.64 -12.91
CA VAL A 160 5.98 -11.93 -12.27
C VAL A 160 5.19 -13.04 -12.97
N ALA A 161 3.90 -12.83 -13.25
CA ALA A 161 3.08 -13.80 -13.97
C ALA A 161 3.59 -14.08 -15.39
N GLU A 162 4.08 -13.06 -16.11
CA GLU A 162 4.73 -13.22 -17.41
C GLU A 162 5.96 -14.15 -17.35
N LYS A 163 6.72 -14.11 -16.25
CA LYS A 163 7.93 -14.93 -16.06
C LYS A 163 7.64 -16.32 -15.51
N LEU A 164 6.68 -16.45 -14.59
CA LEU A 164 6.53 -17.64 -13.75
C LEU A 164 5.21 -18.39 -13.94
N LEU A 165 4.14 -17.72 -14.35
CA LEU A 165 2.77 -18.26 -14.26
C LEU A 165 2.06 -18.36 -15.61
N ASN A 166 2.80 -18.42 -16.71
CA ASN A 166 2.25 -18.41 -18.07
C ASN A 166 1.23 -17.27 -18.27
N LYS A 167 1.53 -16.09 -17.74
CA LYS A 167 0.68 -14.88 -17.80
C LYS A 167 -0.66 -15.00 -17.07
N LYS A 168 -0.86 -15.98 -16.19
CA LYS A 168 -2.05 -16.08 -15.34
C LYS A 168 -2.17 -14.83 -14.46
N GLU A 169 -3.31 -14.15 -14.57
CA GLU A 169 -3.65 -13.06 -13.66
C GLU A 169 -4.28 -13.64 -12.39
N LEU A 170 -3.57 -13.48 -11.27
CA LEU A 170 -4.01 -13.87 -9.94
C LEU A 170 -5.15 -12.97 -9.43
N GLU A 171 -5.98 -13.52 -8.54
CA GLU A 171 -7.12 -12.84 -7.92
C GLU A 171 -6.67 -11.65 -7.07
N PHE A 172 -5.46 -11.70 -6.50
CA PHE A 172 -4.85 -10.63 -5.71
C PHE A 172 -4.81 -9.28 -6.45
N TYR A 173 -4.72 -9.31 -7.78
CA TYR A 173 -4.67 -8.14 -8.66
C TYR A 173 -6.01 -7.82 -9.35
N LYS A 174 -7.11 -8.44 -8.91
CA LYS A 174 -8.46 -8.19 -9.42
C LYS A 174 -9.33 -7.55 -8.35
N TRP A 175 -10.27 -6.72 -8.78
CA TRP A 175 -11.22 -6.04 -7.89
C TRP A 175 -12.63 -6.21 -8.44
N ASP A 176 -13.58 -6.36 -7.53
CA ASP A 176 -14.99 -6.32 -7.87
C ASP A 176 -15.40 -4.84 -8.07
N GLY A 177 -15.72 -4.49 -9.31
CA GLY A 177 -16.12 -3.13 -9.69
C GLY A 177 -14.99 -2.25 -10.23
N ASN A 178 -15.24 -0.94 -10.31
CA ASN A 178 -14.31 0.02 -10.90
C ASN A 178 -13.24 0.45 -9.88
N LEU A 179 -12.00 -0.03 -10.07
CA LEU A 179 -10.88 0.29 -9.17
C LEU A 179 -10.63 1.78 -8.99
N SER A 180 -10.78 2.60 -10.06
CA SER A 180 -10.56 4.05 -9.95
C SER A 180 -11.58 4.69 -9.00
N GLN A 181 -12.84 4.24 -9.06
CA GLN A 181 -13.88 4.71 -8.15
C GLN A 181 -13.63 4.23 -6.72
N LEU A 182 -13.25 2.96 -6.53
CA LEU A 182 -12.92 2.43 -5.19
C LEU A 182 -11.79 3.24 -4.54
N LEU A 183 -10.72 3.50 -5.29
CA LEU A 183 -9.61 4.32 -4.80
C LEU A 183 -10.04 5.75 -4.51
N GLN A 184 -10.86 6.38 -5.36
CA GLN A 184 -11.34 7.74 -5.10
C GLN A 184 -12.18 7.81 -3.83
N ASN A 185 -13.09 6.85 -3.62
CA ASN A 185 -13.91 6.80 -2.41
C ASN A 185 -13.04 6.69 -1.15
N VAL A 186 -11.94 5.91 -1.19
CA VAL A 186 -11.01 5.82 -0.06
C VAL A 186 -10.21 7.11 0.12
N ARG A 187 -9.82 7.81 -0.95
CA ARG A 187 -9.19 9.14 -0.82
C ARG A 187 -10.13 10.14 -0.15
N ASP A 188 -11.40 10.15 -0.53
CA ASP A 188 -12.38 11.07 0.05
C ASP A 188 -12.59 10.79 1.54
N LYS A 189 -12.65 9.50 1.93
CA LYS A 189 -12.70 9.07 3.34
C LYS A 189 -11.45 9.48 4.12
N LEU A 190 -10.25 9.28 3.56
CA LEU A 190 -8.99 9.73 4.18
C LEU A 190 -8.99 11.25 4.38
N ASN A 191 -9.42 12.01 3.37
CA ASN A 191 -9.50 13.46 3.50
C ASN A 191 -10.52 13.90 4.56
N LYS A 192 -11.66 13.21 4.68
CA LYS A 192 -12.63 13.44 5.75
C LYS A 192 -12.03 13.19 7.14
N VAL A 193 -11.33 12.06 7.32
CA VAL A 193 -10.67 11.72 8.59
C VAL A 193 -9.59 12.75 8.97
N THR A 194 -8.84 13.22 7.97
CA THR A 194 -7.70 14.13 8.19
C THR A 194 -8.06 15.62 8.17
N GLU A 195 -9.31 15.97 7.90
CA GLU A 195 -9.79 17.37 7.92
C GLU A 195 -9.67 17.98 9.33
N GLY A 196 -9.93 17.17 10.36
CA GLY A 196 -9.83 17.59 11.76
C GLY A 196 -8.41 17.57 12.34
N TRP A 197 -7.42 17.07 11.61
CA TRP A 197 -6.06 16.94 12.13
C TRP A 197 -5.33 18.27 12.22
N THR A 198 -4.55 18.44 13.28
CA THR A 198 -3.58 19.53 13.39
C THR A 198 -2.44 19.34 12.39
N GLU A 199 -1.63 20.39 12.19
CA GLU A 199 -0.46 20.29 11.33
C GLU A 199 0.59 19.32 11.89
N GLU A 200 0.72 19.22 13.21
CA GLU A 200 1.59 18.24 13.88
C GLU A 200 1.14 16.80 13.60
N GLU A 201 -0.16 16.53 13.65
CA GLU A 201 -0.74 15.21 13.36
C GLU A 201 -0.55 14.82 11.88
N LYS A 202 -0.77 15.75 10.96
CA LYS A 202 -0.47 15.57 9.54
C LYS A 202 1.02 15.28 9.33
N ASN A 203 1.89 16.07 9.94
CA ASN A 203 3.34 15.87 9.87
C ASN A 203 3.76 14.52 10.47
N ARG A 204 3.12 14.07 11.54
CA ARG A 204 3.37 12.74 12.13
C ARG A 204 3.05 11.62 11.14
N CYS A 205 1.91 11.71 10.45
CA CYS A 205 1.54 10.79 9.37
C CYS A 205 2.56 10.80 8.22
N LEU A 206 2.92 11.98 7.71
CA LEU A 206 3.90 12.10 6.62
C LEU A 206 5.28 11.53 7.00
N ALA A 207 5.74 11.75 8.24
CA ALA A 207 7.02 11.26 8.74
C ALA A 207 7.12 9.72 8.75
N GLU A 208 5.98 9.02 8.84
CA GLU A 208 5.94 7.55 8.85
C GLU A 208 6.15 6.92 7.45
N THR A 209 6.12 7.73 6.40
CA THR A 209 6.20 7.23 5.01
C THR A 209 7.49 6.44 4.77
N GLU A 210 8.64 6.88 5.28
CA GLU A 210 9.91 6.16 5.09
C GLU A 210 9.88 4.75 5.70
N LYS A 211 9.29 4.61 6.89
CA LYS A 211 9.14 3.33 7.56
C LYS A 211 8.23 2.40 6.76
N THR A 212 7.13 2.93 6.21
CA THR A 212 6.24 2.18 5.33
C THR A 212 6.97 1.60 4.12
N PHE A 213 7.80 2.41 3.45
CA PHE A 213 8.59 1.95 2.29
C PHE A 213 9.60 0.88 2.68
N LYS A 214 10.29 1.06 3.80
CA LYS A 214 11.25 0.07 4.31
C LYS A 214 10.57 -1.29 4.55
N MET A 215 9.49 -1.33 5.31
CA MET A 215 8.85 -2.59 5.70
C MET A 215 8.13 -3.26 4.52
N SER A 216 7.47 -2.47 3.66
CA SER A 216 6.86 -2.99 2.43
C SER A 216 7.91 -3.49 1.44
N GLY A 217 9.07 -2.82 1.36
CA GLY A 217 10.22 -3.25 0.58
C GLY A 217 10.81 -4.57 1.06
N GLU A 218 10.91 -4.79 2.37
CA GLU A 218 11.36 -6.06 2.95
C GLU A 218 10.44 -7.23 2.57
N VAL A 219 9.11 -7.03 2.60
CA VAL A 219 8.15 -8.03 2.12
C VAL A 219 8.28 -8.23 0.60
N LEU A 220 8.39 -7.16 -0.17
CA LEU A 220 8.51 -7.21 -1.63
C LEU A 220 9.79 -7.93 -2.08
N ARG A 221 10.89 -7.78 -1.34
CA ARG A 221 12.17 -8.44 -1.62
C ARG A 221 12.07 -9.97 -1.58
N LEU A 222 11.09 -10.53 -0.87
CA LEU A 222 10.87 -11.99 -0.82
C LEU A 222 10.65 -12.58 -2.22
N ILE A 223 10.05 -11.82 -3.15
CA ILE A 223 9.88 -12.23 -4.55
C ILE A 223 11.21 -12.63 -5.20
N LEU A 224 12.30 -11.99 -4.78
CA LEU A 224 13.66 -12.16 -5.31
C LEU A 224 14.51 -13.07 -4.44
N SER A 225 13.94 -13.60 -3.35
CA SER A 225 14.65 -14.55 -2.49
C SER A 225 14.84 -15.87 -3.21
N GLN A 226 16.04 -16.42 -3.08
CA GLN A 226 16.36 -17.77 -3.52
C GLN A 226 15.98 -18.76 -2.40
N SER A 227 15.70 -19.99 -2.80
CA SER A 227 15.36 -21.11 -1.90
C SER A 227 16.53 -21.49 -1.01
#